data_AF-A0A3M1IBL6-F1
#
_entry.id   AF-A0A3M1IBL6-F1
#
_cell.length_a   1.000
_cell.length_b   1.000
_cell.length_c   1.000
_cell.angle_alpha   90.00
_cell.angle_beta   90.00
_cell.angle_gamma   90.00
#
_symmetry.space_group_name_H-M   'P 1'
#
loop_
_entity.id
_entity.type
_entity.pdbx_description
1 polymer ?
#
loop_
_entity_poly.entity_id
_entity_poly.type
_entity_poly.pdbx_seq_one_letter_code
_entity_poly.pdbx_strand_id
1 'polypeptide(L)' 'MQLEDHAGDVVAKARQHAGLELDQVAAAAGVDAGQWRRFESDGRTPEGVNWTAVAGLLGLDAAKL' A
#
# COMPACT_ATOMS: atom_id res chain seq x y z
N MET A 1 18.82 12.66 -0.05
CA MET A 1 17.47 12.08 -0.17
C MET A 1 17.66 10.57 -0.18
N GLN A 2 17.53 9.94 0.99
CA GLN A 2 17.76 8.50 1.13
C GLN A 2 16.50 7.81 0.58
N LEU A 3 16.56 7.31 -0.66
CA LEU A 3 15.56 6.38 -1.17
C LEU A 3 15.78 5.05 -0.45
N GLU A 4 15.25 4.95 0.76
CA GLU A 4 14.91 3.65 1.31
C GLU A 4 13.65 3.24 0.54
N ASP A 5 13.82 2.64 -0.64
CA ASP A 5 12.73 2.10 -1.48
C ASP A 5 12.15 0.90 -0.72
N HIS A 6 11.38 1.20 0.33
CA HIS A 6 10.67 0.22 1.14
C HIS A 6 9.34 -0.12 0.46
N ALA A 7 8.77 -1.27 0.80
CA ALA A 7 7.51 -1.75 0.20
C ALA A 7 6.40 -0.68 0.20
N GLY A 8 6.33 0.14 1.26
CA GLY A 8 5.41 1.28 1.34
C GLY A 8 5.54 2.31 0.22
N ASP A 9 6.77 2.62 -0.23
CA ASP A 9 7.02 3.60 -1.28
C ASP A 9 6.67 3.04 -2.66
N VAL A 10 7.00 1.77 -2.92
CA VAL A 10 6.59 1.05 -4.14
C VAL A 10 5.07 1.03 -4.26
N VAL A 11 4.37 0.70 -3.16
CA VAL A 11 2.90 0.66 -3.13
C VAL A 11 2.30 2.05 -3.29
N ALA A 12 2.87 3.07 -2.65
CA ALA A 12 2.40 4.45 -2.79
C ALA A 12 2.52 4.95 -4.23
N LYS A 13 3.62 4.62 -4.93
CA LYS A 13 3.82 4.93 -6.34
C LYS A 13 2.83 4.18 -7.22
N ALA A 14 2.61 2.88 -6.98
CA ALA A 14 1.64 2.09 -7.72
C ALA A 14 0.21 2.63 -7.58
N ARG A 15 -0.18 3.00 -6.35
CA ARG A 15 -1.48 3.64 -6.07
C ARG A 15 -1.64 4.96 -6.82
N GLN A 16 -0.63 5.83 -6.76
CA GLN A 16 -0.65 7.12 -7.48
C GLN A 16 -0.73 6.93 -8.99
N HIS A 17 0.01 5.96 -9.54
CA HIS A 17 -0.02 5.64 -10.96
C HIS A 17 -1.38 5.08 -11.40
N ALA A 18 -2.04 4.31 -10.53
CA ALA A 18 -3.41 3.82 -10.74
C ALA A 18 -4.49 4.90 -10.55
N GLY A 19 -4.14 6.11 -10.09
CA GLY A 19 -5.10 7.19 -9.81
C GLY A 19 -6.03 6.88 -8.64
N LEU A 20 -5.62 6.00 -7.72
CA LEU A 20 -6.43 5.56 -6.60
C LEU A 20 -6.21 6.45 -5.38
N GLU A 21 -7.30 6.77 -4.69
CA GLU A 21 -7.25 7.45 -3.41
C GLU A 21 -6.77 6.50 -2.32
N LEU A 22 -6.16 7.08 -1.28
CA LEU A 22 -5.62 6.33 -0.15
C LEU A 22 -6.72 5.48 0.53
N ASP A 23 -7.91 6.05 0.67
CA ASP A 23 -9.06 5.38 1.30
C ASP A 23 -9.49 4.12 0.54
N GLN A 24 -9.43 4.14 -0.80
CA GLN A 24 -9.79 2.98 -1.62
C GLN A 24 -8.84 1.80 -1.37
N VAL A 25 -7.54 2.08 -1.22
CA VAL A 25 -6.55 1.04 -0.94
C VAL A 25 -6.61 0.59 0.51
N ALA A 26 -6.81 1.50 1.46
CA ALA A 26 -7.01 1.17 2.86
C ALA A 26 -8.24 0.26 3.07
N ALA A 27 -9.35 0.57 2.40
CA ALA A 27 -10.56 -0.24 2.39
C ALA A 27 -10.31 -1.64 1.81
N ALA A 28 -9.58 -1.75 0.69
CA ALA A 28 -9.21 -3.05 0.11
C ALA A 28 -8.25 -3.83 1.01
N ALA A 29 -7.32 -3.14 1.68
CA ALA A 29 -6.41 -3.71 2.65
C ALA A 29 -7.09 -4.14 3.95
N GLY A 30 -8.32 -3.68 4.21
CA GLY A 30 -9.05 -3.95 5.44
C GLY A 30 -8.49 -3.21 6.66
N VAL A 31 -7.83 -2.07 6.46
CA VAL A 31 -7.21 -1.26 7.52
C VAL A 31 -7.67 0.19 7.47
N ASP A 32 -7.39 0.96 8.52
CA ASP A 32 -7.68 2.39 8.54
C ASP A 32 -6.76 3.18 7.59
N ALA A 33 -7.28 4.26 7.02
CA ALA A 33 -6.52 5.16 6.15
C ALA A 33 -5.27 5.73 6.84
N GLY A 34 -5.33 6.04 8.14
CA GLY A 34 -4.16 6.46 8.91
C GLY A 34 -3.10 5.37 9.04
N GLN A 35 -3.51 4.10 9.17
CA GLN A 35 -2.58 2.96 9.19
C GLN A 35 -1.93 2.75 7.82
N TRP A 36 -2.72 2.82 6.74
CA TRP A 36 -2.21 2.71 5.38
C TRP A 36 -1.22 3.83 5.04
N ARG A 37 -1.52 5.06 5.44
CA ARG A 37 -0.62 6.21 5.24
C ARG A 37 0.73 6.03 5.92
N ARG A 38 0.75 5.46 7.13
CA ARG A 38 1.98 5.14 7.87
C ARG A 38 2.78 4.03 7.18
N PHE A 39 2.09 3.03 6.63
CA PHE A 39 2.76 2.03 5.79
C PHE A 39 3.43 2.67 4.58
N GLU A 40 2.70 3.52 3.84
CA GLU A 40 3.25 4.23 2.67
C GLU A 40 4.41 5.17 3.03
N SER A 41 4.44 5.73 4.25
CA SER A 41 5.44 6.73 4.66
C SER A 41 6.67 6.16 5.36
N ASP A 42 6.49 5.14 6.19
CA ASP A 42 7.53 4.61 7.10
C ASP A 42 7.82 3.12 6.84
N GLY A 43 7.14 2.50 5.85
CA GLY A 43 7.30 1.08 5.50
C GLY A 43 6.75 0.09 6.53
N ARG A 44 6.11 0.56 7.61
CA ARG A 44 5.55 -0.30 8.66
C ARG A 44 4.21 -0.89 8.22
N THR A 45 4.23 -2.16 7.85
CA THR A 45 3.03 -2.93 7.53
C THR A 45 2.09 -3.04 8.73
N PRO A 46 0.83 -2.59 8.63
CA PRO A 46 -0.17 -2.84 9.67
C PRO A 46 -0.48 -4.34 9.76
N GLU A 47 -0.82 -4.79 10.96
CA GLU A 47 -1.31 -6.16 11.15
C GLU A 47 -2.65 -6.37 10.45
N GLY A 48 -2.85 -7.53 9.84
CA GLY A 48 -4.11 -7.90 9.20
C GLY A 48 -4.32 -7.35 7.80
N VAL A 49 -3.30 -6.77 7.14
CA VAL A 49 -3.42 -6.30 5.75
C VAL A 49 -3.79 -7.43 4.80
N ASN A 50 -4.84 -7.20 4.02
CA ASN A 50 -5.21 -8.07 2.92
C ASN A 50 -4.39 -7.75 1.66
N TRP A 51 -3.16 -8.27 1.60
CA TRP A 51 -2.25 -8.07 0.47
C TRP A 51 -2.80 -8.61 -0.84
N THR A 52 -3.62 -9.67 -0.81
CA THR A 52 -4.25 -10.21 -2.01
C THR A 52 -5.24 -9.21 -2.63
N ALA A 53 -6.06 -8.55 -1.79
CA ALA A 53 -6.99 -7.53 -2.26
C ALA A 53 -6.26 -6.27 -2.75
N VAL A 54 -5.22 -5.83 -2.04
CA VAL A 54 -4.38 -4.70 -2.45
C VAL A 54 -3.68 -4.96 -3.77
N ALA A 55 -3.07 -6.14 -3.93
CA ALA A 55 -2.41 -6.54 -5.16
C ALA A 55 -3.38 -6.55 -6.34
N GLY A 56 -4.58 -7.10 -6.16
CA GLY A 56 -5.63 -7.10 -7.17
C GLY A 56 -6.09 -5.68 -7.55
N LEU A 57 -6.18 -4.79 -6.58
CA LEU A 57 -6.57 -3.39 -6.82
C LEU A 57 -5.48 -2.59 -7.54
N LEU A 58 -4.21 -2.82 -7.20
CA LEU A 58 -3.06 -2.12 -7.76
C LEU A 58 -2.47 -2.76 -9.02
N GLY A 59 -2.99 -3.93 -9.43
CA GLY A 59 -2.41 -4.72 -10.52
C GLY A 59 -1.00 -5.23 -10.22
N LEU A 60 -0.67 -5.41 -8.94
CA LEU A 60 0.62 -5.89 -8.46
C LEU A 60 0.57 -7.41 -8.21
N ASP A 61 1.75 -8.01 -8.08
CA ASP A 61 1.88 -9.41 -7.69
C ASP A 61 1.89 -9.51 -6.16
N ALA A 62 0.89 -10.20 -5.59
CA ALA A 62 0.75 -10.34 -4.14
C ALA A 62 1.92 -11.06 -3.47
N ALA A 63 2.67 -11.91 -4.20
CA ALA A 63 3.82 -12.62 -3.64
C ALA A 63 5.09 -11.74 -3.57
N LYS A 64 5.05 -10.53 -4.15
CA LYS A 64 6.14 -9.55 -4.14
C LYS A 64 5.87 -8.36 -3.20
N LEU A 65 4.73 -8.39 -2.49
CA LEU A 65 4.29 -7.38 -1.54
C LEU A 65 4.54 -7.81 -0.09
#